data_AF-A0A530M165-F1
#
_entry.id   AF-A0A530M165-F1
#
_cell.length_a   1.000
_cell.length_b   1.000
_cell.length_c   1.000
_cell.angle_alpha   90.00
_cell.angle_beta   90.00
_cell.angle_gamma   90.00
#
_symmetry.space_group_name_H-M   'P 1'
#
loop_
_entity.id
_entity.type
_entity.pdbx_description
1 polymer ?
#
loop_
_entity_poly.entity_id
_entity_poly.type
_entity_poly.pdbx_seq_one_letter_code
_entity_poly.pdbx_strand_id
1 'polypeptide(L)' 'MPYPVHEPVFYGLDVDAAYDPLLGLQLVKDPLARADVDVDAALRRLRDLLDAHLTADGVLFDSRAWIITAFRASL' A
#
# COMPACT_ATOMS: atom_id res chain seq x y z
N MET A 1 20.72 -15.25 2.32
CA MET A 1 20.27 -14.05 3.07
C MET A 1 19.39 -13.25 2.13
N PRO A 2 18.17 -12.85 2.53
CA PRO A 2 17.32 -11.99 1.70
C PRO A 2 18.04 -10.67 1.40
N TYR A 3 17.84 -10.14 0.20
CA TYR A 3 18.36 -8.83 -0.18
C TYR A 3 17.31 -7.76 0.19
N PRO A 4 17.67 -6.75 1.03
CA PRO A 4 16.77 -5.64 1.34
C PRO A 4 16.64 -4.70 0.15
N VAL A 5 15.38 -4.37 -0.15
CA VAL A 5 14.98 -3.40 -1.18
C VAL A 5 14.28 -2.25 -0.48
N HIS A 6 14.74 -1.04 -0.77
CA HIS A 6 14.26 0.23 -0.21
C HIS A 6 13.80 1.15 -1.34
N GLU A 7 12.91 0.64 -2.19
CA GLU A 7 12.37 1.38 -3.32
C GLU A 7 10.92 1.77 -3.02
N PRO A 8 10.55 3.06 -3.14
CA PRO A 8 9.17 3.49 -2.95
C PRO A 8 8.22 2.75 -3.89
N VAL A 9 7.02 2.41 -3.39
CA VAL A 9 5.99 1.76 -4.18
C VAL A 9 5.04 2.80 -4.76
N PHE A 10 4.87 2.77 -6.07
CA PHE A 10 3.93 3.61 -6.81
C PHE A 10 2.52 3.03 -6.75
N TYR A 11 1.55 3.87 -6.36
CA TYR A 11 0.15 3.47 -6.25
C TYR A 11 -0.78 4.16 -7.27
N GLY A 12 -0.37 5.27 -7.87
CA GLY A 12 -1.17 5.97 -8.87
C GLY A 12 -0.61 7.35 -9.23
N LEU A 13 -0.98 7.89 -10.39
CA LEU A 13 -0.51 9.21 -10.85
C LEU A 13 -1.14 10.37 -10.06
N ASP A 14 -2.30 10.13 -9.46
CA ASP A 14 -3.01 11.06 -8.59
C ASP A 14 -3.73 10.29 -7.48
N VAL A 15 -4.39 11.03 -6.58
CA VAL A 15 -5.11 10.45 -5.43
C VAL A 15 -6.21 9.51 -5.88
N ASP A 16 -7.00 9.85 -6.90
CA ASP A 16 -8.11 9.01 -7.35
C ASP A 16 -7.62 7.72 -8.00
N ALA A 17 -6.57 7.81 -8.82
CA ALA A 17 -5.91 6.67 -9.45
C ALA A 17 -5.28 5.71 -8.42
N ALA A 18 -4.84 6.22 -7.26
CA ALA A 18 -4.33 5.40 -6.16
C ALA A 18 -5.44 4.83 -5.26
N TYR A 19 -6.53 5.55 -5.11
CA TYR A 19 -7.58 5.25 -4.12
C TYR A 19 -8.36 3.97 -4.44
N ASP A 20 -8.86 3.83 -5.67
CA ASP A 20 -9.70 2.68 -6.04
C ASP A 20 -8.96 1.33 -5.99
N PRO A 21 -7.71 1.21 -6.50
CA PRO A 21 -6.93 -0.02 -6.36
C PRO A 21 -6.62 -0.38 -4.91
N LEU A 22 -6.32 0.63 -4.07
CA LEU A 22 -5.99 0.43 -2.66
C LEU A 22 -7.19 -0.11 -1.87
N LEU A 23 -8.41 0.39 -2.13
CA LEU A 23 -9.63 -0.18 -1.55
C LEU A 23 -9.85 -1.65 -1.96
N GLY A 24 -9.30 -2.06 -3.11
CA GLY A 24 -9.33 -3.43 -3.59
C GLY A 24 -8.48 -4.42 -2.79
N LEU A 25 -7.43 -3.93 -2.10
CA LEU A 25 -6.48 -4.76 -1.36
C LEU A 25 -7.12 -5.33 -0.08
N GLN A 26 -6.93 -6.63 0.17
CA GLN A 26 -7.39 -7.26 1.42
C GLN A 26 -6.80 -6.58 2.66
N LEU A 27 -5.58 -6.05 2.56
CA LEU A 27 -4.93 -5.29 3.62
C LEU A 27 -5.74 -4.06 4.07
N VAL A 28 -6.58 -3.50 3.19
CA VAL A 28 -7.45 -2.35 3.47
C VAL A 28 -8.86 -2.80 3.82
N LYS A 29 -9.40 -3.82 3.14
CA LYS A 29 -10.75 -4.34 3.37
C LYS A 29 -10.94 -4.94 4.77
N ASP A 30 -9.98 -5.73 5.23
CA ASP A 30 -10.09 -6.46 6.50
C ASP A 30 -10.14 -5.55 7.73
N PRO A 31 -9.29 -4.51 7.86
CA PRO A 31 -9.40 -3.53 8.93
C PRO A 31 -10.68 -2.70 8.86
N LEU A 32 -11.10 -2.27 7.66
CA LEU A 32 -12.36 -1.51 7.49
C LEU A 32 -13.59 -2.33 7.89
N ALA A 33 -13.60 -3.63 7.58
CA ALA A 33 -14.71 -4.52 7.93
C ALA A 33 -14.75 -4.90 9.42
N ARG A 34 -13.61 -4.84 10.12
CA ARG A 34 -13.49 -5.24 11.53
C ARG A 34 -13.57 -4.08 12.51
N ALA A 35 -13.34 -2.87 12.05
CA ALA A 35 -13.28 -1.71 12.92
C ALA A 35 -14.70 -1.18 13.21
N ASP A 36 -15.01 -0.92 14.47
CA ASP A 36 -16.18 -0.15 14.92
C ASP A 36 -15.93 1.35 14.66
N VAL A 37 -15.57 1.67 13.43
CA VAL A 37 -15.23 3.01 12.97
C VAL A 37 -16.27 3.48 11.98
N ASP A 38 -16.55 4.78 12.03
CA ASP A 38 -17.26 5.47 10.96
C ASP A 38 -16.49 5.22 9.64
N VAL A 39 -17.08 4.41 8.78
CA VAL A 39 -16.51 4.02 7.48
C VAL A 39 -16.19 5.25 6.66
N ASP A 40 -17.06 6.26 6.65
CA ASP A 40 -16.82 7.47 5.88
C ASP A 40 -15.64 8.28 6.45
N ALA A 41 -15.46 8.28 7.78
CA ALA A 41 -14.28 8.89 8.39
C ALA A 41 -12.99 8.14 8.03
N ALA A 42 -13.03 6.82 7.99
CA ALA A 42 -11.88 6.01 7.59
C ALA A 42 -11.53 6.23 6.11
N LEU A 43 -12.53 6.31 5.24
CA LEU A 43 -12.37 6.60 3.81
C LEU A 43 -11.82 8.01 3.57
N ARG A 44 -12.31 9.04 4.30
CA ARG A 44 -11.74 10.39 4.28
C ARG A 44 -10.28 10.39 4.70
N ARG A 45 -9.95 9.73 5.82
CA ARG A 45 -8.57 9.61 6.30
C ARG A 45 -7.66 8.91 5.30
N LEU A 46 -8.16 7.92 4.57
CA LEU A 46 -7.39 7.27 3.51
C LEU A 46 -7.06 8.27 2.40
N ARG A 47 -8.04 9.08 1.94
CA ARG A 47 -7.78 10.14 0.95
C ARG A 47 -6.75 11.15 1.44
N ASP A 48 -6.88 11.62 2.68
CA ASP A 48 -5.92 12.56 3.28
C ASP A 48 -4.50 11.98 3.33
N LEU A 49 -4.38 10.67 3.59
CA LEU A 49 -3.08 9.98 3.57
C LEU A 49 -2.49 9.91 2.16
N LEU A 50 -3.29 9.64 1.12
CA LEU A 50 -2.80 9.62 -0.25
C LEU A 50 -2.37 11.00 -0.71
N ASP A 51 -3.14 12.03 -0.37
CA ASP A 51 -2.81 13.43 -0.68
C ASP A 51 -1.48 13.84 -0.02
N ALA A 52 -1.27 13.46 1.24
CA ALA A 52 -0.01 13.70 1.94
C ALA A 52 1.22 13.00 1.33
N HIS A 53 1.01 11.95 0.51
CA HIS A 53 2.06 11.20 -0.18
C HIS A 53 2.09 11.47 -1.70
N LEU A 54 1.30 12.42 -2.18
CA LEU A 54 1.33 12.85 -3.57
C LEU A 54 2.61 13.65 -3.84
N THR A 55 3.34 13.23 -4.87
CA THR A 55 4.54 13.88 -5.37
C THR A 55 4.34 14.29 -6.83
N ALA A 56 5.35 14.94 -7.42
CA ALA A 56 5.34 15.23 -8.86
C ALA A 56 5.27 13.97 -9.74
N ASP A 57 5.69 12.83 -9.21
CA ASP A 57 5.72 11.53 -9.91
C ASP A 57 4.51 10.64 -9.55
N GLY A 58 3.58 11.15 -8.74
CA GLY A 58 2.39 10.44 -8.26
C GLY A 58 2.43 10.08 -6.77
N VAL A 59 1.54 9.20 -6.34
CA VAL A 59 1.41 8.76 -4.94
C VAL A 59 2.41 7.63 -4.67
N LEU A 60 3.37 7.92 -3.79
CA LEU A 60 4.49 7.03 -3.46
C LEU A 60 4.55 6.79 -1.95
N PHE A 61 4.64 5.52 -1.54
CA PHE A 61 4.94 5.17 -0.14
C PHE A 61 6.33 4.56 -0.02
N ASP A 62 7.08 4.97 1.01
CA ASP A 62 8.33 4.30 1.37
C ASP A 62 8.05 2.82 1.67
N SER A 63 8.99 1.96 1.29
CA SER A 63 8.84 0.51 1.40
C SER A 63 10.14 -0.12 1.86
N ARG A 64 9.98 -1.21 2.61
CA ARG A 64 11.08 -2.07 3.04
C ARG A 64 10.71 -3.49 2.72
N ALA A 65 11.22 -3.97 1.59
CA ALA A 65 10.93 -5.31 1.09
C ALA A 65 12.17 -6.21 1.16
N TRP A 66 11.92 -7.51 1.23
CA TRP A 66 12.96 -8.53 1.16
C TRP A 66 12.67 -9.44 -0.03
N ILE A 67 13.63 -9.54 -0.95
CA ILE A 67 13.57 -10.53 -2.02
C ILE A 67 14.19 -11.82 -1.50
N ILE A 68 13.38 -12.88 -1.42
CA ILE A 68 13.80 -14.21 -0.98
C ILE A 68 13.87 -15.11 -2.20
N THR A 69 15.07 -15.61 -2.49
CA THR A 69 15.26 -16.71 -3.46
C THR A 69 15.34 -18.02 -2.70
N ALA A 70 14.37 -18.90 -2.90
CA ALA A 70 14.37 -20.23 -2.33
C ALA A 70 14.85 -21.26 -3.35
N PHE A 71 15.67 -22.22 -2.92
CA PHE A 71 16.12 -23.34 -3.73
C PHE A 71 15.53 -24.63 -3.17
N ARG A 72 15.06 -25.52 -4.06
CA ARG A 72 14.65 -26.86 -3.68
C ARG A 72 15.90 -27.70 -3.41
N ALA A 73 16.05 -28.23 -2.20
CA ALA A 73 17.08 -29.22 -1.92
C ALA A 73 16.79 -30.49 -2.74
N SER A 74 17.73 -30.89 -3.60
CA SER A 74 17.76 -32.24 -4.16
C SER A 74 18.26 -33.18 -3.08
N LEU A 75 17.39 -34.09 -2.66
CA LEU A 75 17.73 -35.24 -1.82
C LEU A 75 18.49 -36.31 -2.64
#